data_AF-A0A8J4UDL0-F1
#
_entry.id   AF-A0A8J4UDL0-F1
#
_cell.length_a   1.000
_cell.length_b   1.000
_cell.length_c   1.000
_cell.angle_alpha   90.00
_cell.angle_beta   90.00
_cell.angle_gamma   90.00
#
_symmetry.space_group_name_H-M   'P 1'
#
loop_
_entity.id
_entity.type
_entity.pdbx_description
1 polymer ?
#
loop_
_entity_poly.entity_id
_entity_poly.type
_entity_poly.pdbx_seq_one_letter_code
_entity_poly.pdbx_strand_id
1 'polypeptide(L)' 'MRYVWFNSTVGEFQGATPYGIHNAERFNNDTATLEIMRAVLNDICKQNVRNFYPTTNEPT' A
#
# COMPACT_ATOMS: atom_id res chain seq x y z
N MET A 1 -4.85 16.27 -8.63
CA MET A 1 -5.02 16.23 -7.16
C MET A 1 -5.14 14.77 -6.74
N ARG A 2 -4.38 14.29 -5.75
CA ARG A 2 -4.47 12.92 -5.23
C ARG A 2 -5.36 12.92 -3.99
N TYR A 3 -6.43 12.14 -3.99
CA TYR A 3 -7.38 12.11 -2.86
C TYR A 3 -7.01 11.03 -1.84
N VAL A 4 -6.76 9.80 -2.31
CA VAL A 4 -6.36 8.67 -1.47
C VAL A 4 -5.28 7.85 -2.18
N TRP A 5 -4.39 7.19 -1.44
CA TRP A 5 -3.41 6.24 -1.99
C TRP A 5 -3.00 5.23 -0.93
N PHE A 6 -2.53 4.05 -1.35
CA PHE A 6 -1.88 3.10 -0.45
C PHE A 6 -0.40 3.45 -0.29
N ASN A 7 0.05 3.67 0.94
CA ASN A 7 1.46 3.89 1.27
C ASN A 7 2.09 2.53 1.60
N SER A 8 2.89 1.99 0.69
CA SER A 8 3.51 0.66 0.85
C SER A 8 4.52 0.57 1.99
N THR A 9 5.12 1.69 2.42
CA THR A 9 6.04 1.71 3.56
C THR A 9 5.30 1.61 4.89
N VAL A 10 4.11 2.23 4.98
CA VAL A 10 3.24 2.14 6.17
C VAL A 10 2.35 0.91 6.13
N GLY A 11 1.97 0.45 4.94
CA GLY A 11 1.03 -0.64 4.73
C GLY A 11 -0.43 -0.24 4.88
N GLU A 12 -0.78 1.03 4.62
CA GLU A 12 -2.12 1.60 4.82
C GLU A 12 -2.47 2.68 3.79
N PHE A 13 -3.76 2.96 3.63
CA PHE A 13 -4.23 4.08 2.86
C PHE A 13 -3.98 5.42 3.58
N GLN A 14 -3.63 6.44 2.82
CA GLN A 14 -3.42 7.80 3.26
C GLN A 14 -4.14 8.78 2.33
N GLY A 15 -4.48 9.97 2.85
CA GLY A 15 -5.15 11.03 2.10
C GLY A 15 -4.44 12.36 2.21
N ALA A 16 -4.52 13.20 1.16
CA ALA A 16 -3.83 14.50 1.11
C ALA A 16 -4.78 15.69 1.41
N THR A 17 -6.08 15.43 1.49
CA THR A 17 -7.12 16.41 1.81
C THR A 17 -8.03 15.85 2.91
N PRO A 18 -8.82 16.66 3.64
CA PRO A 18 -9.74 16.15 4.65
C PRO A 18 -10.71 15.08 4.11
N TYR A 19 -11.23 15.28 2.90
CA TYR A 19 -12.04 14.27 2.21
C TYR A 19 -11.25 13.00 1.90
N GLY A 20 -9.99 13.15 1.48
CA GLY A 20 -9.07 12.04 1.26
C GLY A 20 -8.78 11.23 2.52
N ILE A 21 -8.54 11.92 3.65
CA ILE A 21 -8.25 11.32 4.96
C ILE A 21 -9.47 10.53 5.44
N HIS A 22 -10.67 11.10 5.36
CA HIS A 22 -11.89 10.38 5.74
C HIS A 22 -12.10 9.08 4.93
N ASN A 23 -11.81 9.11 3.63
CA ASN A 23 -11.88 7.91 2.81
C ASN A 23 -10.73 6.93 3.12
N ALA A 24 -9.52 7.43 3.42
CA ALA A 24 -8.41 6.59 3.84
C ALA A 24 -8.75 5.82 5.12
N GLU A 25 -9.32 6.49 6.13
CA GLU A 25 -9.79 5.87 7.36
C GLU A 25 -10.84 4.80 7.08
N ARG A 26 -11.80 5.07 6.18
CA ARG A 26 -12.80 4.09 5.76
C ARG A 26 -12.15 2.85 5.14
N PHE A 27 -11.19 3.01 4.24
CA PHE A 27 -10.49 1.87 3.62
C PHE A 27 -9.59 1.13 4.60
N ASN A 28 -8.96 1.83 5.54
CA ASN A 28 -8.13 1.19 6.58
C ASN A 28 -8.98 0.40 7.58
N ASN A 29 -10.23 0.79 7.81
CA ASN A 29 -11.18 0.05 8.65
C ASN A 29 -11.81 -1.16 7.93
N ASP A 30 -11.75 -1.22 6.60
CA ASP A 30 -12.14 -2.41 5.83
C ASP A 30 -10.95 -3.38 5.74
N THR A 31 -10.88 -4.32 6.69
CA THR A 31 -9.79 -5.30 6.78
C THR A 31 -9.65 -6.12 5.50
N ALA A 32 -10.74 -6.44 4.80
CA ALA A 32 -10.65 -7.24 3.58
C ALA A 32 -9.91 -6.47 2.48
N THR A 33 -10.29 -5.22 2.26
CA THR A 33 -9.62 -4.34 1.27
C THR A 33 -8.16 -4.07 1.66
N LEU A 34 -7.90 -3.79 2.93
CA LEU A 34 -6.55 -3.48 3.41
C LEU A 34 -5.60 -4.68 3.28
N GLU A 35 -6.04 -5.88 3.66
CA GLU A 35 -5.24 -7.10 3.56
C GLU A 35 -4.98 -7.51 2.10
N ILE A 36 -5.95 -7.32 1.20
CA ILE A 36 -5.72 -7.53 -0.24
C ILE A 36 -4.58 -6.63 -0.75
N MET A 37 -4.56 -5.36 -0.38
CA MET A 37 -3.50 -4.44 -0.82
C MET A 37 -2.13 -4.81 -0.23
N ARG A 38 -2.09 -5.25 1.03
CA ARG A 38 -0.87 -5.75 1.68
C ARG A 38 -0.36 -7.02 1.00
N ALA A 39 -1.26 -7.94 0.63
CA ALA A 39 -0.92 -9.15 -0.11
C ALA A 39 -0.37 -8.80 -1.51
N VAL A 40 -1.04 -7.92 -2.25
CA VAL A 40 -0.56 -7.43 -3.55
C VAL A 40 0.84 -6.82 -3.45
N LEU A 41 1.11 -6.01 -2.41
CA LEU A 41 2.44 -5.47 -2.17
C LEU A 41 3.48 -6.59 -2.00
N ASN A 42 3.22 -7.55 -1.12
CA ASN A 42 4.19 -8.60 -0.79
C ASN A 42 4.39 -9.62 -1.92
N ASP A 43 3.30 -10.05 -2.54
CA ASP A 43 3.30 -11.19 -3.46
C ASP A 43 3.53 -10.76 -4.90
N ILE A 44 3.14 -9.53 -5.28
CA ILE A 44 3.28 -9.05 -6.64
C ILE A 44 4.40 -8.02 -6.71
N CYS A 45 4.31 -6.92 -5.96
CA CYS A 45 5.27 -5.83 -6.12
C CYS A 45 6.68 -6.25 -5.68
N LYS A 46 6.84 -6.73 -4.44
CA LYS A 46 8.15 -7.15 -3.92
C LYS A 46 8.70 -8.36 -4.67
N GLN A 47 7.85 -9.31 -5.06
CA GLN A 47 8.29 -10.45 -5.87
C GLN A 47 8.83 -10.02 -7.23
N ASN A 48 8.14 -9.09 -7.91
CA ASN A 48 8.63 -8.55 -9.17
C ASN A 48 9.94 -7.79 -8.99
N VAL A 49 10.07 -6.99 -7.92
CA VAL A 49 11.33 -6.31 -7.61
C VAL A 49 12.46 -7.32 -7.43
N ARG A 50 12.27 -8.39 -6.65
CA ARG A 50 13.27 -9.46 -6.50
C ARG A 50 13.65 -10.11 -7.84
N ASN A 51 12.67 -10.35 -8.71
CA ASN A 51 12.89 -11.01 -9.99
C ASN A 51 13.64 -10.11 -11.00
N PHE A 52 13.30 -8.82 -11.06
CA PHE A 52 13.89 -7.88 -12.02
C PHE A 52 15.14 -7.17 -11.51
N TYR A 53 15.28 -7.04 -10.19
CA TYR A 53 16.37 -6.33 -9.53
C TYR A 53 16.93 -7.18 -8.37
N PRO A 54 17.60 -8.31 -8.67
CA PRO A 54 18.03 -9.28 -7.65
C PRO A 54 19.08 -8.73 -6.66
N THR A 55 19.69 -7.57 -6.92
CA THR A 55 20.67 -6.92 -6.03
C THR A 55 20.04 -5.96 -5.03
N THR A 56 18.73 -5.71 -5.10
CA THR A 56 18.07 -4.83 -4.12
C THR A 56 17.87 -5.57 -2.82
N ASN A 57 18.64 -5.18 -1.80
CA ASN A 57 18.35 -5.50 -0.41
C ASN A 57 17.09 -4.72 0.00
N GLU A 58 15.90 -5.23 -0.32
CA GLU A 58 14.69 -4.75 0.35
C GLU A 58 14.87 -5.03 1.85
N PRO A 59 14.79 -4.02 2.74
CA PRO A 59 14.69 -4.27 4.16
C PRO A 59 13.40 -5.06 4.38
N THR A 60 13.58 -6.31 4.82
CA THR A 60 12.53 -7.20 5.31
C THR A 60 11.62 -6.50 6.29
#